data_AF-A0AAW2RRU2-F1
#
_entry.id   AF-A0AAW2RRU2-F1
#
_cell.length_a   1.000
_cell.length_b   1.000
_cell.length_c   1.000
_cell.angle_alpha   90.00
_cell.angle_beta   90.00
_cell.angle_gamma   90.00
#
_symmetry.space_group_name_H-M   'P 1'
#
loop_
_entity.id
_entity.type
_entity.pdbx_description
1 polymer ?
#
loop_
_entity_poly.entity_id
_entity_poly.type
_entity_poly.pdbx_seq_one_letter_code
_entity_poly.pdbx_strand_id
1 'polypeptide(L)'
;MAVGASLNNGGTATREEQPAGSKFPADGAEWVELLVREVLSASNVEDAKARVSRALEALEKSICVNATAEASQSFQKENTMLKQQLEVLIQENNILKRAVSIQHERQKEFEEMGQELHQLKQLVSQYQEQLRNLEINNYALAMHLKQAQQSNSISGRFHPDVF
;
A
#
# COMPACT_ATOMS: atom_id res chain seq x y z
N MET A 1 56.00 20.24 30.11
CA MET A 1 56.99 19.47 29.32
C MET A 1 56.38 19.25 27.95
N ALA A 2 56.69 20.14 27.00
CA ALA A 2 57.69 19.98 25.91
C ALA A 2 56.93 19.59 24.61
N VAL A 3 56.59 20.50 23.69
CA VAL A 3 57.41 21.30 22.74
C VAL A 3 58.21 20.44 21.75
N GLY A 4 57.95 20.67 20.45
CA GLY A 4 58.76 20.23 19.29
C GLY A 4 57.87 19.71 18.15
N ALA A 5 57.20 20.52 17.33
CA ALA A 5 57.71 21.37 16.23
C ALA A 5 58.44 20.60 15.11
N SER A 6 57.82 20.50 13.93
CA SER A 6 58.52 20.69 12.66
C SER A 6 57.56 21.18 11.58
N LEU A 7 57.88 22.35 11.04
CA LEU A 7 57.25 23.07 9.94
C LEU A 7 57.91 22.66 8.63
N ASN A 8 57.14 22.50 7.54
CA ASN A 8 57.53 23.03 6.23
C ASN A 8 56.32 23.22 5.29
N ASN A 9 55.59 24.32 5.49
CA ASN A 9 54.74 24.87 4.43
C ASN A 9 55.64 25.49 3.35
N GLY A 10 55.96 24.70 2.33
CA GLY A 10 56.50 25.17 1.06
C GLY A 10 55.35 25.63 0.16
N GLY A 11 55.21 26.94 0.01
CA GLY A 11 54.22 27.59 -0.82
C GLY A 11 54.24 27.12 -2.28
N THR A 12 53.03 26.94 -2.79
CA THR A 12 52.60 26.63 -4.13
C THR A 12 53.10 27.64 -5.17
N ALA A 13 53.64 27.14 -6.28
CA ALA A 13 53.48 27.76 -7.60
C ALA A 13 53.63 26.69 -8.70
N THR A 14 52.88 25.59 -8.61
CA THR A 14 52.65 24.76 -9.79
C THR A 14 51.45 25.36 -10.53
N ARG A 15 51.84 26.15 -11.53
CA ARG A 15 51.01 26.75 -12.57
C ARG A 15 49.98 25.76 -13.10
N GLU A 16 48.78 26.29 -13.29
CA GLU A 16 47.62 25.69 -13.91
C GLU A 16 47.97 24.83 -15.13
N GLU A 17 47.48 23.60 -15.12
CA GLU A 17 46.99 22.95 -16.34
C GLU A 17 45.54 22.55 -16.06
N GLN A 18 44.64 23.51 -16.28
CA GLN A 18 43.25 23.19 -16.57
C GLN A 18 43.28 22.16 -17.72
N PRO A 19 42.53 21.05 -17.63
CA PRO A 19 42.34 20.23 -18.82
C PRO A 19 41.65 21.16 -19.80
N ALA A 20 42.35 21.48 -20.90
CA ALA A 20 41.80 22.27 -21.97
C ALA A 20 40.52 21.55 -22.41
N GLY A 21 39.39 22.04 -21.91
CA GLY A 21 38.08 21.58 -22.31
C GLY A 21 37.98 21.94 -23.78
N SER A 22 38.28 20.99 -24.65
CA SER A 22 37.88 21.06 -26.04
C SER A 22 36.37 21.14 -25.99
N LYS A 23 35.83 22.35 -26.05
CA LYS A 23 34.41 22.61 -26.19
C LYS A 23 34.00 21.97 -27.50
N PHE A 24 33.58 20.71 -27.42
CA PHE A 24 33.07 20.01 -28.58
C PHE A 24 31.80 20.73 -29.03
N PRO A 25 31.64 20.94 -30.34
CA PRO A 25 30.45 21.58 -30.88
C PRO A 25 29.18 20.91 -30.34
N ALA A 26 28.25 21.72 -29.83
CA ALA A 26 27.03 21.25 -29.19
C ALA A 26 25.93 20.92 -30.22
N ASP A 27 25.99 21.52 -31.40
CA ASP A 27 25.02 21.32 -32.47
C ASP A 27 25.66 21.05 -33.84
N GLY A 28 24.84 20.61 -34.79
CA GLY A 28 25.30 20.30 -36.15
C GLY A 28 25.85 21.49 -36.93
N ALA A 29 25.39 22.72 -36.65
CA ALA A 29 25.88 23.92 -37.31
C ALA A 29 27.30 24.28 -36.85
N GLU A 30 27.58 24.17 -35.55
CA GLU A 30 28.90 24.35 -34.98
C GLU A 30 29.90 23.29 -35.48
N TRP A 31 29.44 22.04 -35.67
CA TRP A 31 30.24 20.97 -36.31
C TRP A 31 30.57 21.29 -37.78
N VAL A 32 29.60 21.80 -38.54
CA VAL A 32 29.80 22.23 -39.93
C VAL A 32 30.79 23.40 -40.01
N GLU A 33 30.65 24.42 -39.15
CA GLU A 33 31.56 25.55 -39.09
C GLU A 33 32.99 25.13 -38.72
N LEU A 34 33.14 24.19 -37.79
CA LEU A 34 34.44 23.65 -37.39
C LEU A 34 35.10 22.88 -38.55
N LEU A 35 34.34 22.04 -39.25
CA LEU A 35 34.83 21.31 -40.43
C LEU A 35 35.26 22.26 -41.56
N VAL A 36 34.42 23.24 -41.89
CA VAL A 36 34.74 24.24 -42.94
C VAL A 36 35.99 25.03 -42.58
N ARG A 37 36.14 25.44 -41.31
CA ARG A 37 37.32 26.14 -40.81
C ARG A 37 38.59 25.28 -40.91
N GLU A 38 38.51 24.02 -40.48
CA GLU A 38 39.64 23.09 -40.55
C GLU A 38 40.10 22.85 -42.00
N VAL A 39 39.16 22.67 -42.94
CA VAL A 39 39.46 22.49 -44.37
C VAL A 39 40.08 23.74 -44.98
N LEU A 40 39.54 24.93 -44.70
CA LEU A 40 40.05 26.20 -45.23
C LEU A 40 41.44 26.56 -44.68
N SER A 41 41.80 26.04 -43.51
CA SER A 41 43.11 26.25 -42.87
C SER A 41 44.16 25.21 -43.27
N ALA A 42 43.80 24.24 -44.12
CA ALA A 42 44.69 23.16 -44.52
C ALA A 42 45.75 23.63 -45.53
N SER A 43 46.96 23.10 -45.38
CA SER A 43 48.12 23.49 -46.20
C SER A 43 48.11 22.82 -47.58
N ASN A 44 47.47 21.65 -47.67
CA ASN A 44 47.32 20.85 -48.88
C ASN A 44 46.14 19.86 -48.69
N VAL A 45 45.82 19.12 -49.75
CA VAL A 45 44.68 18.18 -49.78
C VAL A 45 44.84 17.05 -48.76
N GLU A 46 46.05 16.53 -48.56
CA GLU A 46 46.32 15.46 -47.59
C GLU A 46 46.17 15.95 -46.14
N ASP A 47 46.60 17.18 -45.83
CA ASP A 47 46.37 17.84 -44.54
C ASP A 47 44.87 18.07 -44.29
N ALA A 48 44.13 18.52 -45.31
CA ALA A 48 42.68 18.68 -45.23
C ALA A 48 41.97 17.35 -44.92
N LYS A 49 42.34 16.26 -45.63
CA LYS A 49 41.80 14.92 -45.38
C LYS A 49 42.09 14.45 -43.96
N ALA A 50 43.33 14.61 -43.49
CA ALA A 50 43.70 14.20 -42.12
C ALA A 50 42.91 14.96 -41.05
N ARG A 51 42.69 16.27 -41.25
CA ARG A 51 41.90 17.11 -40.33
C ARG A 51 40.42 16.74 -40.35
N VAL A 52 39.84 16.54 -41.54
CA VAL A 52 38.45 16.09 -41.71
C VAL A 52 38.22 14.73 -41.05
N SER A 53 39.11 13.76 -41.27
CA SER A 53 39.01 12.45 -40.62
C SER A 53 39.03 12.56 -39.11
N ARG A 54 39.93 13.37 -38.54
CA ARG A 54 39.98 13.61 -37.09
C ARG A 54 38.71 14.29 -36.56
N ALA A 55 38.17 15.26 -37.28
CA ALA A 55 36.94 15.95 -36.91
C ALA A 55 35.72 15.01 -36.96
N LEU A 56 35.65 14.12 -37.96
CA LEU A 56 34.60 13.12 -38.06
C LEU A 56 34.70 12.04 -36.98
N GLU A 57 35.91 11.57 -36.64
CA GLU A 57 36.10 10.65 -35.50
C GLU A 57 35.67 11.30 -34.17
N ALA A 58 35.94 12.59 -34.00
CA ALA A 58 35.49 13.33 -32.83
C ALA A 58 33.96 13.47 -32.79
N LEU A 59 33.33 13.73 -33.93
CA LEU A 59 31.87 13.77 -34.07
C LEU A 59 31.25 12.41 -33.73
N GLU A 60 31.78 11.31 -34.27
CA GLU A 60 31.28 9.96 -33.99
C GLU A 60 31.34 9.64 -32.49
N LYS A 61 32.47 9.95 -31.83
CA LYS A 61 32.61 9.79 -30.37
C LYS A 61 31.59 10.63 -29.61
N SER A 62 31.40 11.88 -30.02
CA SER A 62 30.41 12.78 -29.40
C SER A 62 28.98 12.26 -29.54
N ILE A 63 28.61 11.77 -30.72
CA ILE A 63 27.29 11.18 -30.98
C ILE A 63 27.09 9.92 -30.12
N CYS A 64 28.08 9.04 -30.09
CA CYS A 64 28.01 7.81 -29.30
C CYS A 64 27.85 8.09 -27.79
N VAL A 65 28.62 9.04 -27.25
CA VAL A 65 28.51 9.46 -25.84
C VAL A 65 27.15 10.09 -25.56
N ASN A 66 26.65 10.99 -26.41
CA ASN A 66 25.34 11.60 -26.21
C ASN A 66 24.21 10.58 -26.32
N ALA A 67 24.23 9.70 -27.32
CA ALA A 67 23.20 8.68 -27.49
C ALA A 67 23.16 7.70 -26.31
N THR A 68 24.32 7.29 -25.79
CA THR A 68 24.39 6.43 -24.61
C THR A 68 23.97 7.15 -23.32
N ALA A 69 24.34 8.42 -23.17
CA ALA A 69 23.89 9.26 -22.06
C ALA A 69 22.38 9.48 -22.08
N GLU A 70 21.78 9.78 -23.24
CA GLU A 70 20.34 9.94 -23.38
C GLU A 70 19.58 8.63 -23.13
N ALA A 71 20.06 7.51 -23.69
CA ALA A 71 19.45 6.20 -23.46
C ALA A 71 19.50 5.81 -21.98
N SER A 72 20.65 6.01 -21.31
CA SER A 72 20.78 5.73 -19.88
C SER A 72 19.91 6.66 -19.02
N GLN A 73 19.84 7.96 -19.36
CA GLN A 73 18.98 8.90 -18.64
C GLN A 73 17.50 8.56 -18.81
N SER A 74 17.06 8.23 -20.03
CA SER A 74 15.69 7.80 -20.32
C SER A 74 15.33 6.55 -19.53
N PHE A 75 16.20 5.53 -19.55
CA PHE A 75 16.02 4.30 -18.79
C PHE A 75 15.93 4.55 -17.28
N GLN A 76 16.80 5.41 -16.73
CA GLN A 76 16.76 5.74 -15.30
C GLN A 76 15.46 6.45 -14.92
N LYS A 77 14.99 7.40 -15.76
CA LYS A 77 13.70 8.08 -15.56
C LYS A 77 12.55 7.07 -15.55
N GLU A 78 12.47 6.20 -16.55
CA GLU A 78 11.44 5.16 -16.61
C GLU A 78 11.51 4.20 -15.41
N ASN A 79 12.70 3.75 -15.04
CA ASN A 79 12.90 2.87 -13.88
C ASN A 79 12.42 3.52 -12.57
N THR A 80 12.71 4.81 -12.38
CA THR A 80 12.25 5.55 -11.19
C THR A 80 10.73 5.72 -11.18
N MET A 81 10.12 6.01 -12.33
CA MET A 81 8.67 6.13 -12.46
C MET A 81 7.97 4.80 -12.18
N LEU A 82 8.47 3.69 -12.72
CA LEU A 82 7.93 2.35 -12.48
C LEU A 82 8.04 1.95 -11.01
N LYS A 83 9.16 2.26 -10.35
CA LYS A 83 9.35 2.01 -8.91
C LYS A 83 8.34 2.80 -8.07
N GLN A 84 8.11 4.06 -8.39
CA GLN A 84 7.12 4.89 -7.69
C GLN A 84 5.70 4.34 -7.87
N GLN A 85 5.32 3.94 -9.09
CA GLN A 85 4.01 3.33 -9.34
C GLN A 85 3.85 2.01 -8.58
N LEU A 86 4.89 1.16 -8.56
CA LEU A 86 4.87 -0.08 -7.81
C LEU A 86 4.67 0.17 -6.30
N GLU A 87 5.33 1.18 -5.75
CA GLU A 87 5.18 1.53 -4.33
C GLU A 87 3.77 2.01 -3.99
N VAL A 88 3.15 2.83 -4.85
CA VAL A 88 1.74 3.23 -4.72
C VAL A 88 0.83 2.00 -4.74
N LEU A 89 1.00 1.09 -5.70
CA LEU A 89 0.20 -0.13 -5.80
C LEU A 89 0.36 -1.03 -4.56
N ILE A 90 1.56 -1.11 -3.99
CA ILE A 90 1.79 -1.85 -2.74
C ILE A 90 1.04 -1.20 -1.57
N GLN A 91 1.04 0.13 -1.47
CA GLN A 91 0.29 0.85 -0.43
C GLN A 91 -1.21 0.62 -0.57
N GLU A 92 -1.75 0.74 -1.79
CA GLU A 92 -3.16 0.48 -2.07
C GLU A 92 -3.54 -0.97 -1.76
N ASN A 93 -2.69 -1.94 -2.12
CA ASN A 93 -2.92 -3.35 -1.80
C ASN A 93 -2.99 -3.61 -0.30
N ASN A 94 -2.16 -2.92 0.49
CA ASN A 94 -2.20 -3.01 1.95
C ASN A 94 -3.47 -2.40 2.54
N ILE A 95 -3.93 -1.26 2.01
CA ILE A 95 -5.21 -0.64 2.42
C ILE A 95 -6.36 -1.60 2.12
N LEU A 96 -6.39 -2.19 0.92
CA LEU A 96 -7.40 -3.16 0.52
C LEU A 96 -7.39 -4.40 1.41
N LYS A 97 -6.22 -4.98 1.70
CA LYS A 97 -6.10 -6.12 2.63
C LYS A 97 -6.69 -5.79 4.00
N ARG A 98 -6.35 -4.62 4.55
CA ARG A 98 -6.90 -4.16 5.84
C ARG A 98 -8.41 -3.99 5.78
N ALA A 99 -8.94 -3.40 4.72
CA ALA A 99 -10.38 -3.23 4.54
C ALA A 99 -11.11 -4.59 4.47
N VAL A 100 -10.55 -5.55 3.73
CA VAL A 100 -11.09 -6.91 3.63
C VAL A 100 -11.08 -7.62 4.97
N SER A 101 -10.00 -7.51 5.76
CA SER A 101 -9.95 -8.09 7.10
C SER A 101 -11.03 -7.52 8.04
N ILE A 102 -11.22 -6.19 8.04
CA ILE A 102 -12.27 -5.54 8.83
C ILE A 102 -13.65 -5.97 8.36
N GLN A 103 -13.86 -6.07 7.04
CA GLN A 103 -15.14 -6.52 6.50
C GLN A 103 -15.44 -7.98 6.88
N HIS A 104 -14.43 -8.84 6.86
CA HIS A 104 -14.57 -10.23 7.27
C HIS A 104 -14.92 -10.37 8.75
N GLU A 105 -14.25 -9.62 9.63
CA GLU A 105 -14.55 -9.59 11.06
C GLU A 105 -15.99 -9.15 11.34
N ARG A 106 -16.44 -8.05 10.71
CA ARG A 106 -17.83 -7.59 10.82
C ARG A 106 -18.83 -8.63 10.34
N GLN A 107 -18.55 -9.27 9.20
CA GLN A 107 -19.41 -10.30 8.65
C GLN A 107 -19.56 -11.47 9.63
N LYS A 108 -18.44 -11.89 10.24
CA LYS A 108 -18.42 -12.93 11.26
C LYS A 108 -19.25 -12.55 12.49
N GLU A 109 -19.10 -11.33 13.00
CA GLU A 109 -19.91 -10.82 14.13
C GLU A 109 -21.41 -10.83 13.80
N PHE A 110 -21.79 -10.46 12.58
CA PHE A 110 -23.18 -10.50 12.13
C PHE A 110 -23.73 -11.94 12.05
N GLU A 111 -22.90 -12.89 11.61
CA GLU A 111 -23.27 -14.31 11.57
C GLU A 111 -23.45 -14.89 12.98
N GLU A 112 -22.54 -14.58 13.90
CA GLU A 112 -22.63 -14.98 15.33
C GLU A 112 -23.87 -14.38 15.99
N MET A 113 -24.10 -13.07 15.84
CA MET A 113 -25.30 -12.38 16.33
C MET A 113 -26.58 -13.00 15.74
N GLY A 114 -26.56 -13.40 14.47
CA GLY A 114 -27.67 -14.08 13.82
C GLY A 114 -28.00 -15.44 14.46
N GLN A 115 -26.97 -16.20 14.84
CA GLN A 115 -27.14 -17.48 15.55
C GLN A 115 -27.71 -17.27 16.95
N GLU A 116 -27.17 -16.32 17.73
CA GLU A 116 -27.67 -16.00 19.06
C GLU A 116 -29.13 -15.53 19.02
N LEU A 117 -29.48 -14.68 18.05
CA LEU A 117 -30.85 -14.22 17.85
C LEU A 117 -31.79 -15.39 17.55
N HIS A 118 -31.34 -16.36 16.74
CA HIS A 118 -32.14 -17.55 16.44
C HIS A 118 -32.36 -18.40 17.70
N GLN A 119 -31.31 -18.64 18.49
CA GLN A 119 -31.40 -19.36 19.76
C GLN A 119 -32.36 -18.67 20.73
N LEU A 120 -32.28 -17.34 20.86
CA LEU A 120 -33.16 -16.58 21.74
C LEU A 120 -34.62 -16.67 21.29
N LYS A 121 -34.90 -16.60 19.98
CA LYS A 121 -36.26 -16.80 19.44
C LYS A 121 -36.82 -18.19 19.75
N GLN A 122 -35.99 -19.23 19.69
CA GLN A 122 -36.40 -20.58 20.08
C GLN A 122 -36.75 -20.63 21.57
N LEU A 123 -35.90 -20.06 22.44
CA LEU A 123 -36.14 -20.04 23.88
C LEU A 123 -37.40 -19.25 24.26
N VAL A 124 -37.63 -18.11 23.62
CA VAL A 124 -38.87 -17.32 23.79
C VAL A 124 -40.10 -18.15 23.41
N SER A 125 -40.05 -18.86 22.28
CA SER A 125 -41.14 -19.74 21.85
C SER A 125 -41.42 -20.85 22.87
N GLN A 126 -40.36 -21.46 23.43
CA GLN A 126 -40.48 -22.48 24.47
C GLN A 126 -41.14 -21.93 25.74
N TYR A 127 -40.72 -20.75 26.22
CA TYR A 127 -41.34 -20.14 27.40
C TYR A 127 -42.79 -19.73 27.17
N GLN A 128 -43.14 -19.25 25.96
CA GLN A 128 -44.53 -18.96 25.61
C GLN A 128 -45.41 -20.22 25.65
N GLU A 129 -44.90 -21.36 25.20
CA GLU A 129 -45.62 -22.63 25.28
C GLU A 129 -45.76 -23.13 26.72
N GLN A 130 -44.71 -23.03 27.54
CA GLN A 130 -44.77 -23.36 28.95
C GLN A 130 -45.80 -22.50 29.71
N LEU A 131 -45.84 -21.19 29.42
CA LEU A 131 -46.81 -20.29 30.02
C LEU A 131 -48.25 -20.71 29.66
N ARG A 132 -48.51 -20.97 28.38
CA ARG A 132 -49.82 -21.44 27.91
C ARG A 132 -50.26 -22.74 28.61
N ASN A 133 -49.34 -23.69 28.78
CA ASN A 133 -49.63 -24.95 29.47
C ASN A 133 -49.95 -24.72 30.95
N LEU A 134 -49.20 -23.84 31.62
CA LEU A 134 -49.48 -23.48 33.02
C LEU A 134 -50.82 -22.76 33.18
N GLU A 135 -51.17 -21.85 32.26
CA GLU A 135 -52.46 -21.17 32.24
C GLU A 135 -53.62 -22.17 32.10
N ILE A 136 -53.50 -23.12 31.17
CA ILE A 136 -54.50 -24.19 30.97
C ILE A 136 -54.62 -25.07 32.23
N ASN A 137 -53.50 -25.50 32.81
CA ASN A 137 -53.50 -26.32 34.02
C ASN A 137 -54.12 -25.60 35.22
N ASN A 138 -53.80 -24.31 35.39
CA ASN A 138 -54.36 -23.50 36.46
C ASN A 138 -55.88 -23.34 36.29
N TYR A 139 -56.34 -23.08 35.07
CA TYR A 139 -57.76 -23.00 34.76
C TYR A 139 -58.49 -24.32 35.05
N ALA A 140 -57.94 -25.45 34.62
CA ALA A 140 -58.51 -26.77 34.89
C ALA A 140 -58.60 -27.05 36.40
N LEU A 141 -57.54 -26.74 37.15
CA LEU A 141 -57.53 -26.90 38.61
C LEU A 141 -58.57 -26.00 39.29
N ALA A 142 -58.67 -24.73 38.89
CA ALA A 142 -59.67 -23.80 39.41
C ALA A 142 -61.10 -24.29 39.14
N MET A 143 -61.36 -24.84 37.95
CA MET A 143 -62.64 -25.45 37.59
C MET A 143 -62.96 -26.69 38.44
N HIS A 144 -61.99 -27.60 38.62
CA HIS A 144 -62.17 -28.78 39.49
C HIS A 144 -62.42 -28.40 40.95
N LEU A 145 -61.70 -27.40 41.46
CA LEU A 145 -61.89 -26.91 42.83
C LEU A 145 -63.28 -26.33 43.04
N LYS A 146 -63.77 -25.52 42.08
CA LYS A 146 -65.14 -25.00 42.11
C LYS A 146 -66.18 -26.12 42.09
N GLN A 147 -65.97 -27.14 41.25
CA GLN A 147 -66.85 -28.30 41.18
C GLN A 147 -66.87 -29.09 42.50
N ALA A 148 -65.71 -29.33 43.13
CA ALA A 148 -65.61 -30.03 44.41
C ALA A 148 -66.30 -29.27 45.55
N GLN A 149 -66.19 -27.94 45.58
CA GLN A 149 -66.88 -27.08 46.55
C GLN A 149 -68.40 -27.12 46.35
N GLN A 150 -68.86 -27.14 45.10
CA GLN A 150 -70.29 -27.23 44.78
C GLN A 150 -70.86 -28.63 45.04
N SER A 151 -70.10 -29.72 44.80
CA SER A 151 -70.54 -31.07 45.15
C SER A 151 -70.60 -31.32 46.66
N ASN A 152 -69.91 -30.50 47.46
CA ASN A 152 -70.03 -30.50 48.93
C ASN A 152 -71.29 -29.76 49.44
N SER A 153 -72.24 -29.41 48.57
CA SER A 153 -73.52 -28.82 48.97
C SER A 153 -74.62 -29.85 49.31
N ILE A 154 -74.26 -31.08 49.71
CA ILE A 154 -75.22 -32.05 50.25
C ILE A 154 -74.75 -32.56 51.63
N SER A 155 -75.52 -32.09 52.63
CA SER A 155 -75.72 -32.63 53.97
C SER A 155 -74.56 -32.52 54.98
N GLY A 156 -74.60 -31.42 55.73
CA GLY A 156 -74.05 -31.34 57.08
C GLY A 156 -74.68 -32.40 58.00
N ARG A 157 -74.11 -33.60 58.01
CA ARG A 157 -74.07 -34.46 59.20
C ARG A 157 -72.63 -34.55 59.68
N PHE A 158 -72.17 -33.47 60.30
CA PHE A 158 -71.20 -33.63 61.38
C PHE A 158 -71.91 -34.42 62.47
N HIS A 159 -71.45 -35.64 62.74
CA HIS A 159 -71.85 -36.36 63.94
C HIS A 159 -71.21 -35.64 65.14
N PRO A 160 -71.99 -35.13 66.11
CA PRO A 160 -71.43 -34.70 67.37
C PRO A 160 -71.11 -35.95 68.20
N ASP A 161 -69.95 -35.94 68.84
CA ASP A 161 -69.48 -36.80 69.93
C ASP A 161 -69.87 -38.28 69.91
N VAL A 162 -68.86 -39.13 69.73
CA VAL A 162 -68.76 -40.37 70.49
C VAL A 162 -67.31 -40.51 70.99
N PHE A 163 -67.20 -40.66 72.30
CA PHE A 163 -65.98 -40.90 73.10
C PHE A 163 -65.16 -42.10 72.63
#